data_AF-W9NBX5-F1
#
_entry.id   AF-W9NBX5-F1
#
_cell.length_a   1.000
_cell.length_b   1.000
_cell.length_c   1.000
_cell.angle_alpha   90.00
_cell.angle_beta   90.00
_cell.angle_gamma   90.00
#
_symmetry.space_group_name_H-M   'P 1'
#
loop_
_entity.id
_entity.type
_entity.pdbx_description
1 polymer ?
#
loop_
_entity_poly.entity_id
_entity_poly.type
_entity_poly.pdbx_seq_one_letter_code
_entity_poly.pdbx_strand_id
1 'polypeptide(L)'
;MTAQISPFYALNSQAIKHKKRVDFCLVIKSIKKTLTAHDISGLTQTSSTGSINHTEFTPLRPCPISVSIETKLTGEEWQTAMEQQTVWLAAHWNRLDSLIENSKAARDELCFLPAIIMQVMTGHS
;
A
#
# COMPACT_ATOMS: atom_id res chain seq x y z
N MET A 1 -14.32 1.86 8.60
CA MET A 1 -13.03 1.14 8.75
C MET A 1 -11.94 1.91 8.02
N THR A 2 -10.69 1.81 8.47
CA THR A 2 -9.51 2.43 7.81
C THR A 2 -8.61 1.33 7.24
N ALA A 3 -7.78 1.67 6.25
CA ALA A 3 -6.84 0.71 5.69
C ALA A 3 -5.74 0.36 6.71
N GLN A 4 -5.44 -0.93 6.83
CA GLN A 4 -4.39 -1.49 7.70
C GLN A 4 -3.67 -2.61 6.98
N ILE A 5 -2.38 -2.78 7.28
CA ILE A 5 -1.58 -3.89 6.75
C ILE A 5 -2.19 -5.22 7.21
N SER A 6 -2.42 -6.13 6.26
CA SER A 6 -2.83 -7.49 6.56
C SER A 6 -1.66 -8.25 7.24
N PRO A 7 -1.92 -9.04 8.29
CA PRO A 7 -0.88 -9.82 8.97
C PRO A 7 -0.06 -10.72 8.03
N PHE A 8 -0.64 -11.17 6.91
CA PHE A 8 0.03 -12.00 5.91
C PHE A 8 1.21 -11.31 5.21
N TYR A 9 1.24 -9.98 5.18
CA TYR A 9 2.27 -9.20 4.47
C TYR A 9 3.10 -8.32 5.40
N ALA A 10 2.82 -8.34 6.70
CA ALA A 10 3.59 -7.61 7.69
C ALA A 10 4.98 -8.25 7.86
N LEU A 11 6.04 -7.44 7.77
CA LEU A 11 7.42 -7.90 7.95
C LEU A 11 7.72 -8.44 9.35
N ASN A 12 7.02 -7.94 10.37
CA ASN A 12 7.23 -8.34 11.76
C ASN A 12 5.95 -8.10 12.59
N SER A 13 5.93 -8.68 13.79
CA SER A 13 4.82 -8.54 14.73
C SER A 13 4.62 -7.10 15.24
N GLN A 14 5.63 -6.23 15.14
CA GLN A 14 5.54 -4.81 15.51
C GLN A 14 4.70 -4.02 14.49
N ALA A 15 4.82 -4.30 13.20
CA ALA A 15 3.97 -3.71 12.15
C ALA A 15 2.48 -4.00 12.40
N ILE A 16 2.18 -5.20 12.91
CA ILE A 16 0.84 -5.64 13.32
C ILE A 16 0.38 -4.90 14.60
N LYS A 17 1.25 -4.81 15.61
CA LYS A 17 0.93 -4.14 16.89
C LYS A 17 0.61 -2.66 16.74
N HIS A 18 1.28 -1.94 15.85
CA HIS A 18 1.11 -0.49 15.70
C HIS A 18 0.07 -0.06 14.65
N LYS A 19 -0.68 -1.01 14.05
CA LYS A 19 -1.72 -0.71 13.03
C LYS A 19 -1.23 0.30 11.99
N LYS A 20 0.01 0.11 11.52
CA LYS A 20 0.70 1.03 10.61
C LYS A 20 -0.16 1.20 9.34
N ARG A 21 -0.34 2.44 8.91
CA ARG A 21 -1.27 2.86 7.85
C ARG A 21 -0.75 4.14 7.21
N VAL A 22 -1.41 4.55 6.13
CA VAL A 22 -1.23 5.86 5.50
C VAL A 22 -2.56 6.61 5.49
N ASP A 23 -2.51 7.94 5.47
CA ASP A 23 -3.71 8.79 5.46
C ASP A 23 -4.50 8.69 4.16
N PHE A 24 -3.79 8.70 3.02
CA PHE A 24 -4.43 8.62 1.69
C PHE A 24 -3.71 7.64 0.77
N CYS A 25 -4.46 7.12 -0.19
CA CYS A 25 -3.93 6.35 -1.31
C CYS A 25 -4.52 6.88 -2.63
N LEU A 26 -3.67 7.01 -3.64
CA LEU A 26 -4.13 7.07 -5.03
C LEU A 26 -4.19 5.65 -5.57
N VAL A 27 -5.24 5.36 -6.32
CA VAL A 27 -5.47 4.02 -6.86
C VAL A 27 -5.76 4.07 -8.35
N ILE A 28 -5.39 2.99 -9.03
CA ILE A 28 -5.78 2.77 -10.42
C ILE A 28 -7.11 2.00 -10.40
N LYS A 29 -8.11 2.50 -11.12
CA LYS A 29 -9.37 1.78 -11.31
C LYS A 29 -9.39 1.19 -12.72
N SER A 30 -9.54 -0.13 -12.80
CA SER A 30 -9.76 -0.80 -14.08
C SER A 30 -11.09 -0.37 -14.69
N ILE A 31 -11.10 -0.17 -16.01
CA ILE A 31 -12.35 0.04 -16.75
C ILE A 31 -13.11 -1.28 -16.79
N LYS A 32 -14.40 -1.27 -16.44
CA LYS A 32 -15.24 -2.48 -16.42
C LYS A 32 -15.24 -3.17 -17.79
N LYS A 33 -15.36 -4.50 -17.80
CA LYS A 33 -15.39 -5.35 -19.01
C LYS A 33 -14.09 -5.37 -19.84
N THR A 34 -12.98 -4.87 -19.30
CA THR A 34 -11.65 -5.05 -19.89
C THR A 34 -10.99 -6.34 -19.37
N LEU A 35 -9.99 -6.86 -20.10
CA LEU A 35 -9.16 -7.97 -19.63
C LEU A 35 -8.50 -7.64 -18.29
N THR A 36 -7.95 -6.43 -18.14
CA THR A 36 -7.37 -5.97 -16.88
C THR A 36 -8.35 -6.04 -15.70
N ALA A 37 -9.61 -5.66 -15.89
CA ALA A 37 -10.62 -5.77 -14.84
C ALA A 37 -10.94 -7.23 -14.49
N HIS A 38 -10.93 -8.12 -15.49
CA HIS A 38 -11.10 -9.55 -15.28
C HIS A 38 -9.91 -10.13 -14.51
N ASP A 39 -8.68 -9.81 -14.90
CA ASP A 39 -7.46 -10.32 -14.26
C ASP A 39 -7.35 -9.86 -12.81
N ILE A 40 -7.60 -8.57 -12.54
CA ILE A 40 -7.65 -8.02 -11.17
C ILE A 40 -8.72 -8.75 -10.33
N SER A 41 -9.89 -9.01 -10.91
CA SER A 41 -10.95 -9.74 -10.22
C SER A 41 -10.53 -11.18 -9.91
N GLY A 42 -9.87 -11.85 -10.86
CA GLY A 42 -9.30 -13.18 -10.68
C GLY A 42 -8.28 -13.21 -9.54
N LEU A 43 -7.29 -12.30 -9.57
CA LEU A 43 -6.29 -12.17 -8.51
C LEU A 43 -6.90 -11.84 -7.14
N THR A 44 -7.96 -11.04 -7.12
CA THR A 44 -8.68 -10.71 -5.88
C THR A 44 -9.36 -11.96 -5.31
N GLN A 45 -10.00 -12.78 -6.16
CA GLN A 45 -10.74 -13.98 -5.74
C GLN A 45 -9.82 -15.13 -5.32
N THR A 46 -8.66 -15.28 -5.95
CA THR A 46 -7.69 -16.34 -5.62
C THR A 46 -6.76 -15.97 -4.47
N SER A 47 -6.69 -14.68 -4.11
CA SER A 47 -5.92 -14.19 -2.97
C SER A 47 -6.49 -14.72 -1.64
N SER A 48 -5.61 -15.22 -0.77
CA SER A 48 -5.96 -15.64 0.59
C SER A 48 -6.58 -14.51 1.43
N THR A 49 -6.23 -13.26 1.13
CA THR A 49 -6.76 -12.07 1.82
C THR A 49 -7.92 -11.41 1.06
N GLY A 50 -8.32 -11.97 -0.09
CA GLY A 50 -9.35 -11.37 -0.95
C GLY A 50 -8.96 -10.00 -1.51
N SER A 51 -7.65 -9.72 -1.60
CA SER A 51 -7.11 -8.41 -1.99
C SER A 51 -5.89 -8.57 -2.89
N ILE A 52 -5.76 -7.70 -3.89
CA ILE A 52 -4.51 -7.55 -4.65
C ILE A 52 -3.52 -6.63 -3.91
N ASN A 53 -3.97 -5.91 -2.89
CA ASN A 53 -3.12 -5.07 -2.07
C ASN A 53 -2.72 -5.78 -0.77
N HIS A 54 -1.76 -5.21 -0.07
CA HIS A 54 -1.29 -5.69 1.23
C HIS A 54 -2.26 -5.37 2.38
N THR A 55 -3.45 -4.85 2.08
CA THR A 55 -4.51 -4.50 3.03
C THR A 55 -5.82 -5.19 2.63
N GLU A 56 -6.61 -5.58 3.63
CA GLU A 56 -7.93 -6.19 3.46
C GLU A 56 -9.06 -5.16 3.40
N PHE A 57 -8.73 -3.87 3.39
CA PHE A 57 -9.71 -2.80 3.36
C PHE A 57 -10.52 -2.83 2.05
N THR A 58 -11.81 -3.14 2.17
CA THR A 58 -12.69 -3.47 1.04
C THR A 58 -12.62 -2.48 -0.14
N PRO A 59 -12.62 -1.15 0.06
CA PRO A 59 -12.54 -0.21 -1.06
C PRO A 59 -11.25 -0.31 -1.88
N LEU A 60 -10.16 -0.81 -1.29
CA LEU A 60 -8.87 -0.97 -1.94
C LEU A 60 -8.67 -2.38 -2.51
N ARG A 61 -9.46 -3.39 -2.11
CA ARG A 61 -9.21 -4.80 -2.49
C ARG A 61 -8.98 -5.04 -3.99
N PRO A 62 -9.74 -4.44 -4.92
CA PRO A 62 -9.54 -4.62 -6.36
C PRO A 62 -8.87 -3.39 -7.03
N CYS A 63 -8.34 -2.44 -6.27
CA CYS A 63 -7.83 -1.19 -6.81
C CYS A 63 -6.32 -1.10 -6.53
N PRO A 64 -5.42 -1.37 -7.49
CA PRO A 64 -3.98 -1.26 -7.26
C PRO A 64 -3.63 0.10 -6.67
N ILE A 65 -2.95 0.11 -5.52
CA ILE A 65 -2.45 1.35 -4.91
C ILE A 65 -1.26 1.83 -5.75
N SER A 66 -1.33 3.04 -6.29
CA SER A 66 -0.24 3.63 -7.08
C SER A 66 0.61 4.61 -6.29
N VAL A 67 0.01 5.34 -5.34
CA VAL A 67 0.71 6.30 -4.48
C VAL A 67 0.18 6.18 -3.06
N SER A 68 1.09 6.18 -2.08
CA SER A 68 0.73 6.25 -0.65
C SER A 68 1.12 7.61 -0.09
N ILE A 69 0.24 8.24 0.70
CA ILE A 69 0.44 9.59 1.21
C ILE A 69 0.23 9.61 2.71
N GLU A 70 1.23 10.12 3.42
CA GLU A 70 1.18 10.38 4.85
C GLU A 70 1.22 11.89 5.09
N THR A 71 0.38 12.39 6.00
CA THR A 71 0.35 13.81 6.36
C THR A 71 0.79 14.01 7.81
N LYS A 72 1.63 15.02 8.06
CA LYS A 72 2.08 15.39 9.41
C LYS A 72 1.99 16.90 9.65
N LEU A 73 1.69 17.24 10.90
CA LEU A 73 1.80 18.60 11.41
C LEU A 73 3.27 18.96 11.67
N THR A 74 3.59 20.25 11.69
CA THR A 74 4.95 20.75 11.91
C THR A 74 5.52 20.38 13.28
N GLY A 75 6.83 20.16 13.34
CA GLY A 75 7.62 20.25 14.57
C GLY A 75 8.09 18.92 15.15
N GLU A 76 7.31 17.85 15.06
CA GLU A 76 7.67 16.51 15.53
C GLU A 76 7.02 15.47 14.61
N GLU A 77 7.48 14.21 14.62
CA GLU A 77 6.92 13.06 13.87
C GLU A 77 7.46 12.78 12.43
N TRP A 78 8.47 13.48 11.90
CA TRP A 78 9.04 13.10 10.58
C TRP A 78 9.59 11.66 10.59
N GLN A 79 10.38 11.32 11.61
CA GLN A 79 10.96 9.98 11.72
C GLN A 79 9.86 8.93 11.92
N THR A 80 8.87 9.22 12.77
CA THR A 80 7.68 8.38 12.95
C THR A 80 6.93 8.18 11.62
N ALA A 81 6.76 9.23 10.82
CA ALA A 81 6.12 9.18 9.51
C ALA A 81 6.91 8.33 8.52
N MET A 82 8.23 8.51 8.49
CA MET A 82 9.14 7.73 7.65
C MET A 82 9.08 6.25 8.02
N GLU A 83 9.09 5.92 9.32
CA GLU A 83 8.93 4.54 9.80
C GLU A 83 7.57 3.96 9.42
N GLN A 84 6.48 4.72 9.61
CA GLN A 84 5.12 4.29 9.24
C GLN A 84 5.04 4.00 7.74
N GLN A 85 5.56 4.91 6.92
CA GLN A 85 5.53 4.81 5.46
C GLN A 85 6.43 3.67 4.94
N THR A 86 7.61 3.47 5.54
CA THR A 86 8.53 2.38 5.18
C THR A 86 7.90 1.02 5.45
N VAL A 87 7.26 0.84 6.60
CA VAL A 87 6.58 -0.42 6.95
C VAL A 87 5.41 -0.70 6.01
N TRP A 88 4.64 0.34 5.65
CA TRP A 88 3.56 0.24 4.67
C TRP A 88 4.06 -0.18 3.29
N LEU A 89 5.09 0.49 2.78
CA LEU A 89 5.68 0.17 1.47
C LEU A 89 6.29 -1.23 1.43
N ALA A 90 6.98 -1.65 2.49
CA ALA A 90 7.56 -2.98 2.53
C ALA A 90 6.48 -4.08 2.49
N ALA A 91 5.37 -3.90 3.21
CA ALA A 91 4.24 -4.81 3.09
C ALA A 91 3.63 -4.79 1.69
N HIS A 92 3.59 -3.63 1.04
CA HIS A 92 3.13 -3.50 -0.34
C HIS A 92 4.02 -4.28 -1.32
N TRP A 93 5.34 -4.14 -1.22
CA TRP A 93 6.30 -4.90 -2.01
C TRP A 93 6.18 -6.41 -1.77
N ASN A 94 6.06 -6.85 -0.51
CA ASN A 94 5.83 -8.27 -0.19
C ASN A 94 4.58 -8.82 -0.87
N ARG A 95 3.50 -8.02 -0.93
CA ARG A 95 2.30 -8.44 -1.64
C ARG A 95 2.53 -8.55 -3.14
N LEU A 96 3.15 -7.56 -3.76
CA LEU A 96 3.42 -7.57 -5.19
C LEU A 96 4.30 -8.75 -5.58
N ASP A 97 5.31 -9.04 -4.78
CA ASP A 97 6.19 -10.19 -4.94
C ASP A 97 5.44 -11.52 -4.90
N SER A 98 4.45 -11.64 -4.00
CA SER A 98 3.58 -12.81 -3.94
C SER A 98 2.65 -12.95 -5.15
N LEU A 99 2.27 -11.83 -5.80
CA LEU A 99 1.42 -11.84 -7.00
C LEU A 99 2.17 -12.23 -8.27
N ILE A 100 3.46 -11.91 -8.34
CA ILE A 100 4.32 -12.19 -9.50
C ILE A 100 5.18 -13.45 -9.30
N GLU A 101 4.92 -14.24 -8.25
CA GLU A 101 5.68 -15.44 -7.90
C GLU A 101 7.21 -15.20 -7.84
N ASN A 102 7.61 -14.02 -7.33
CA ASN A 102 9.01 -13.55 -7.31
C ASN A 102 9.68 -13.40 -8.69
N SER A 103 8.91 -13.24 -9.78
CA SER A 103 9.43 -12.98 -11.12
C SER A 103 10.29 -11.72 -11.17
N LYS A 104 11.59 -11.89 -11.44
CA LYS A 104 12.53 -10.77 -11.56
C LYS A 104 12.16 -9.82 -12.70
N ALA A 105 11.75 -10.35 -13.86
CA ALA A 105 11.36 -9.53 -15.00
C ALA A 105 10.18 -8.59 -14.67
N ALA A 106 9.17 -9.10 -13.96
CA ALA A 106 8.03 -8.28 -13.53
C ALA A 106 8.43 -7.24 -12.47
N ARG A 107 9.37 -7.57 -11.57
CA ARG A 107 9.92 -6.58 -10.61
C ARG A 107 10.66 -5.45 -11.33
N ASP A 108 11.46 -5.79 -12.33
CA ASP A 108 12.26 -4.83 -13.10
C ASP A 108 11.35 -3.86 -13.89
N GLU A 109 10.17 -4.30 -14.34
CA GLU A 109 9.17 -3.43 -14.98
C GLU A 109 8.49 -2.44 -14.01
N LEU A 110 8.21 -2.86 -12.77
CA LEU A 110 7.51 -2.00 -11.81
C LEU A 110 8.41 -0.92 -11.21
N CYS A 111 9.74 -1.11 -11.23
CA CYS A 111 10.89 -0.26 -10.84
C CYS A 111 10.80 0.66 -9.61
N PHE A 112 9.67 1.28 -9.31
CA PHE A 112 9.45 2.22 -8.22
C PHE A 112 7.97 2.28 -7.78
N LEU A 113 7.74 2.37 -6.47
CA LEU A 113 6.45 2.69 -5.86
C LEU A 113 6.55 3.99 -5.05
N PRO A 114 5.85 5.06 -5.45
CA PRO A 114 5.92 6.33 -4.74
C PRO A 114 5.22 6.29 -3.39
N ALA A 115 5.88 6.91 -2.41
CA ALA A 115 5.25 7.36 -1.20
C ALA A 115 5.64 8.80 -0.90
N ILE A 116 4.67 9.58 -0.42
CA ILE A 116 4.80 11.02 -0.19
C ILE A 116 4.54 11.27 1.29
N ILE A 117 5.43 12.02 1.93
CA ILE A 117 5.16 12.62 3.24
C ILE A 117 4.91 14.10 3.01
N MET A 118 3.69 14.53 3.29
CA MET A 118 3.34 15.95 3.29
C MET A 118 3.45 16.50 4.70
N GLN A 119 4.33 17.48 4.88
CA GLN A 119 4.49 18.19 6.15
C GLN A 119 3.97 19.61 5.99
N VAL A 120 2.93 19.96 6.75
CA VAL A 120 2.40 21.33 6.73
C VAL A 120 3.33 22.20 7.54
N MET A 121 3.94 23.21 6.91
CA MET A 121 4.74 24.23 7.59
C MET A 121 3.84 25.33 8.11
N THR A 122 3.58 25.38 9.42
CA THR A 122 3.00 26.57 10.05
C THR A 122 4.09 27.62 10.21
N GLY A 123 4.08 28.65 9.38
CA GLY A 123 5.01 29.77 9.50
C GLY A 123 4.91 30.39 10.89
N HIS A 124 6.02 30.45 11.62
CA HIS A 124 6.12 31.37 12.74
C HIS A 124 6.21 32.77 12.13
N SER A 125 5.12 33.54 12.28
CA SER A 125 5.07 34.97 11.97
C SER A 125 5.55 35.75 13.19
#